data_AF-A0A7X7HPY4-F1
#
_entry.id   AF-A0A7X7HPY4-F1
#
_cell.length_a   1.000
_cell.length_b   1.000
_cell.length_c   1.000
_cell.angle_alpha   90.00
_cell.angle_beta   90.00
_cell.angle_gamma   90.00
#
_symmetry.space_group_name_H-M   'P 1'
#
loop_
_entity.id
_entity.type
_entity.pdbx_description
1 polymer ?
#
loop_
_entity_poly.entity_id
_entity_poly.type
_entity_poly.pdbx_seq_one_letter_code
_entity_poly.pdbx_strand_id
1 'polypeptide(L)'
;IRRIYLKYTAAKDSITRNIVARKGQDELVNIRTANHNNELADLVLSRTVQKKLYETDKRIIQKSDPVLMLPGSRTGRAHFYAPFKMIGNLRISTLWFNMMVVWLMNILLFVTLYFNLLKLFINLLERINIPGLGSERIVPPWELIK
;
A
#
# COMPACT_ATOMS: atom_id res chain seq x y z
N ILE A 1 9.33 10.89 -21.35
CA ILE A 1 9.19 11.65 -20.08
C ILE A 1 8.79 13.11 -20.33
N ARG A 2 9.57 13.90 -21.09
CA ARG A 2 9.30 15.32 -21.38
C ARG A 2 7.89 15.63 -21.94
N ARG A 3 7.41 14.88 -22.94
CA ARG A 3 6.05 15.10 -23.52
C ARG A 3 4.92 14.91 -22.50
N ILE A 4 5.04 13.89 -21.65
CA ILE A 4 4.06 13.58 -20.61
C ILE A 4 4.03 14.71 -19.59
N TYR A 5 5.21 15.17 -19.16
CA TYR A 5 5.34 16.30 -18.25
C TYR A 5 4.68 17.56 -18.79
N LEU A 6 4.98 17.96 -20.04
CA LEU A 6 4.39 19.13 -20.69
C LEU A 6 2.86 19.05 -20.77
N LYS A 7 2.31 17.87 -21.04
CA LYS A 7 0.85 17.64 -21.07
C LYS A 7 0.21 17.93 -19.70
N TYR A 8 0.80 17.43 -18.61
CA TYR A 8 0.28 17.66 -17.26
C TYR A 8 0.44 19.12 -16.81
N THR A 9 1.55 19.77 -17.17
CA THR A 9 1.75 21.20 -16.90
C THR A 9 0.71 22.06 -17.62
N ALA A 10 0.48 21.81 -18.91
CA ALA A 10 -0.52 22.55 -19.68
C ALA A 10 -1.94 22.39 -19.12
N ALA A 11 -2.30 21.18 -18.68
CA ALA A 11 -3.58 20.91 -18.04
C ALA A 11 -3.73 21.67 -16.71
N LYS A 12 -2.69 21.65 -15.87
CA LYS A 12 -2.65 22.42 -14.61
C LYS A 12 -2.83 23.92 -14.87
N ASP A 13 -2.06 24.48 -15.80
CA ASP A 13 -2.11 25.91 -16.12
C ASP A 13 -3.48 26.33 -16.65
N SER A 14 -4.12 25.47 -17.45
CA SER A 14 -5.49 25.70 -17.93
C SER A 14 -6.50 25.79 -16.79
N ILE A 15 -6.41 24.89 -15.81
CA ILE A 15 -7.29 24.90 -14.63
C ILE A 15 -7.04 26.15 -13.79
N THR A 16 -5.78 26.48 -13.54
CA THR A 16 -5.40 27.69 -12.79
C THR A 16 -5.93 28.95 -13.45
N ARG A 17 -5.74 29.11 -14.77
CA ARG A 17 -6.27 30.25 -15.52
C ARG A 17 -7.80 30.34 -15.43
N ASN A 18 -8.51 29.21 -15.50
CA ASN A 18 -9.97 29.18 -15.41
C ASN A 18 -10.46 29.63 -14.02
N ILE A 19 -9.83 29.15 -12.94
CA ILE A 19 -10.16 29.55 -11.57
C ILE A 19 -9.91 31.04 -11.36
N VAL A 20 -8.73 31.54 -11.78
CA VAL A 20 -8.39 32.97 -11.66
C VAL A 20 -9.35 33.84 -12.46
N ALA A 21 -9.70 33.43 -13.69
CA ALA A 21 -10.63 34.18 -14.53
C ALA A 21 -12.05 34.24 -13.95
N ARG A 22 -12.50 33.20 -13.24
CA ARG A 22 -13.86 33.13 -12.68
C ARG A 22 -13.99 33.76 -11.29
N LYS A 23 -12.96 33.61 -10.46
CA LYS A 23 -13.04 33.86 -9.01
C LYS A 23 -11.96 34.80 -8.48
N GLY A 24 -11.01 35.22 -9.32
CA GLY A 24 -9.88 36.05 -8.91
C GLY A 24 -8.73 35.25 -8.29
N GLN A 25 -7.61 35.94 -8.09
CA GLN A 25 -6.37 35.36 -7.58
C GLN A 25 -6.47 34.98 -6.09
N ASP A 26 -7.19 35.77 -5.30
CA ASP A 26 -7.30 35.57 -3.84
C ASP A 26 -8.04 34.28 -3.50
N GLU A 27 -9.09 33.96 -4.26
CA GLU A 27 -9.83 32.71 -4.09
C GLU A 27 -8.98 31.49 -4.45
N LEU A 28 -8.08 31.60 -5.43
CA LEU A 28 -7.13 30.52 -5.73
C LEU A 28 -6.21 30.24 -4.53
N VAL A 29 -5.76 31.29 -3.85
CA VAL A 29 -4.95 31.17 -2.63
C VAL A 29 -5.77 30.52 -1.51
N ASN A 30 -7.01 30.96 -1.29
CA ASN A 30 -7.89 30.38 -0.27
C ASN A 30 -8.15 28.89 -0.49
N ILE A 31 -8.52 28.50 -1.72
CA ILE A 31 -8.75 27.09 -2.08
C ILE A 31 -7.50 26.26 -1.83
N ARG A 32 -6.32 26.81 -2.15
CA ARG A 32 -5.04 26.14 -1.93
C ARG A 32 -4.75 25.98 -0.44
N THR A 33 -4.93 27.03 0.36
CA THR A 33 -4.70 26.99 1.80
C THR A 33 -5.67 26.04 2.50
N ALA A 34 -6.93 25.98 2.08
CA ALA A 34 -7.94 25.12 2.68
C ALA A 34 -7.74 23.61 2.37
N ASN A 35 -7.17 23.27 1.21
CA ASN A 35 -7.10 21.88 0.73
C ASN A 35 -5.67 21.33 0.64
N HIS A 36 -4.64 22.10 0.99
CA HIS A 36 -3.25 21.66 0.92
C HIS A 36 -2.67 21.46 2.33
N ASN A 37 -2.35 20.21 2.66
CA ASN A 37 -1.58 19.89 3.85
C ASN A 37 -0.09 19.82 3.50
N ASN A 38 0.70 20.76 4.05
CA ASN A 38 2.13 20.87 3.78
C ASN A 38 2.92 19.66 4.33
N GLU A 39 2.59 19.17 5.54
CA GLU A 39 3.26 18.01 6.13
C GLU A 39 3.02 16.74 5.31
N LEU A 40 1.76 16.52 4.90
CA LEU A 40 1.42 15.39 4.05
C LEU A 40 2.11 15.50 2.68
N ALA A 41 2.17 16.70 2.11
CA ALA A 41 2.84 16.95 0.85
C ALA A 41 4.35 16.67 0.96
N ASP A 42 4.99 17.07 2.05
CA ASP A 42 6.43 16.84 2.27
C ASP A 42 6.76 15.36 2.46
N LEU A 43 5.92 14.63 3.19
CA LEU A 43 6.03 13.19 3.38
C LEU A 43 5.90 12.45 2.02
N VAL A 44 4.82 12.73 1.31
CA VAL A 44 4.41 11.97 0.11
C VAL A 44 5.18 12.38 -1.14
N LEU A 45 5.71 13.61 -1.21
CA LEU A 45 6.64 14.05 -2.26
C LEU A 45 8.11 13.81 -1.87
N SER A 46 8.37 13.48 -0.60
CA SER A 46 9.72 13.29 -0.08
C SER A 46 10.63 14.49 -0.38
N ARG A 47 10.16 15.71 -0.09
CA ARG A 47 10.87 16.97 -0.42
C ARG A 47 12.21 17.14 0.32
N THR A 48 12.35 16.47 1.46
CA THR A 48 13.54 16.49 2.32
C THR A 48 14.66 15.57 1.82
N VAL A 49 14.43 14.77 0.76
CA VAL A 49 15.46 13.87 0.22
C VAL A 49 16.58 14.66 -0.45
N GLN A 50 17.81 14.52 0.05
CA GLN A 50 18.98 15.20 -0.49
C GLN A 50 19.37 14.71 -1.90
N LYS A 51 19.28 13.40 -2.17
CA LYS A 51 19.53 12.81 -3.50
C LYS A 51 18.23 12.40 -4.18
N LYS A 52 17.73 13.25 -5.07
CA LYS A 52 16.47 13.04 -5.81
C LYS A 52 16.54 11.92 -6.85
N LEU A 53 17.73 11.68 -7.38
CA LEU A 53 18.02 10.64 -8.37
C LEU A 53 19.18 9.80 -7.86
N TYR A 54 19.06 8.48 -8.00
CA TYR A 54 20.13 7.54 -7.74
C TYR A 54 20.46 6.82 -9.04
N GLU A 55 21.70 6.96 -9.50
CA GLU A 55 22.17 6.30 -10.71
C GLU A 55 22.81 4.98 -10.32
N THR A 56 22.42 3.91 -11.01
CA THR A 56 23.01 2.58 -10.93
C THR A 56 23.43 2.20 -12.34
N ASP A 57 24.45 1.36 -12.49
CA ASP A 57 25.00 0.92 -13.79
C ASP A 57 23.95 0.44 -14.80
N LYS A 58 22.80 -0.02 -14.31
CA LYS A 58 21.69 -0.55 -15.13
C LYS A 58 20.50 0.40 -15.28
N ARG A 59 20.32 1.37 -14.37
CA ARG A 59 19.13 2.26 -14.37
C ARG A 59 19.30 3.47 -13.47
N ILE A 60 18.59 4.54 -13.83
CA ILE A 60 18.34 5.69 -12.95
C ILE A 60 17.06 5.41 -12.15
N ILE A 61 17.14 5.54 -10.82
CA ILE A 61 16.03 5.36 -9.88
C ILE A 61 15.65 6.74 -9.35
N GLN A 62 14.40 7.13 -9.58
CA GLN A 62 13.83 8.35 -9.00
C GLN A 62 13.42 8.08 -7.55
N LYS A 63 13.98 8.87 -6.63
CA LYS A 63 13.70 8.81 -5.18
C LYS A 63 12.81 9.97 -4.72
N SER A 64 12.71 11.06 -5.50
CA SER A 64 11.78 12.16 -5.23
C SER A 64 10.38 11.90 -5.80
N ASP A 65 9.38 12.55 -5.22
CA ASP A 65 8.00 12.57 -5.71
C ASP A 65 7.38 11.17 -5.94
N PRO A 66 7.48 10.24 -4.97
CA PRO A 66 7.08 8.86 -5.18
C PRO A 66 5.58 8.74 -5.54
N VAL A 67 4.72 9.65 -5.06
CA VAL A 67 3.30 9.67 -5.44
C VAL A 67 3.02 9.96 -6.92
N LEU A 68 3.97 10.62 -7.60
CA LEU A 68 3.86 10.93 -9.02
C LEU A 68 4.58 9.88 -9.88
N MET A 69 5.23 8.90 -9.26
CA MET A 69 5.99 7.88 -9.96
C MET A 69 5.08 6.72 -10.38
N LEU A 70 5.29 6.27 -11.62
CA LEU A 70 4.63 5.07 -12.15
C LEU A 70 5.16 3.82 -11.42
N PRO A 71 4.32 2.81 -11.14
CA PRO A 71 4.77 1.57 -10.53
C PRO A 71 5.80 0.87 -11.44
N GLY A 72 6.91 0.43 -10.85
CA GLY A 72 8.03 -0.17 -11.58
C GLY A 72 7.80 -1.62 -12.04
N SER A 73 6.71 -2.27 -11.62
CA SER A 73 6.38 -3.65 -11.99
C SER A 73 4.92 -3.82 -12.39
N ARG A 74 4.66 -4.79 -13.27
CA ARG A 74 3.32 -5.21 -13.73
C ARG A 74 2.69 -6.33 -12.89
N THR A 75 3.40 -6.84 -11.89
CA THR A 75 2.98 -7.99 -11.06
C THR A 75 2.35 -7.58 -9.72
N GLY A 76 1.83 -6.37 -9.60
CA GLY A 76 1.24 -5.84 -8.36
C GLY A 76 2.25 -5.24 -7.38
N ARG A 77 3.56 -5.46 -7.60
CA ARG A 77 4.63 -4.81 -6.82
C ARG A 77 4.75 -3.34 -7.22
N ALA A 78 4.44 -2.45 -6.30
CA ALA A 78 4.60 -1.02 -6.46
C ALA A 78 5.27 -0.44 -5.20
N HIS A 79 5.92 0.70 -5.34
CA HIS A 79 6.39 1.47 -4.17
C HIS A 79 5.20 1.91 -3.32
N PHE A 80 5.42 2.12 -2.02
CA PHE A 80 4.35 2.35 -1.04
C PHE A 80 3.42 3.52 -1.42
N TYR A 81 3.99 4.62 -1.92
CA TYR A 81 3.22 5.80 -2.33
C TYR A 81 2.71 5.74 -3.78
N ALA A 82 2.77 4.60 -4.47
CA ALA A 82 2.30 4.53 -5.85
C ALA A 82 0.81 4.89 -5.95
N PRO A 83 0.39 5.71 -6.93
CA PRO A 83 -1.00 6.14 -7.07
C PRO A 83 -1.92 5.00 -7.52
N PHE A 84 -1.36 3.99 -8.20
CA PHE A 84 -2.07 2.80 -8.65
C PHE A 84 -1.15 1.58 -8.61
N LYS A 85 -1.75 0.40 -8.49
CA LYS A 85 -1.08 -0.89 -8.67
C LYS A 85 -1.44 -1.46 -10.04
N MET A 86 -0.46 -2.06 -10.71
CA MET A 86 -0.68 -2.74 -11.98
C MET A 86 -0.76 -4.24 -11.76
N ILE A 87 -1.82 -4.88 -12.25
CA ILE A 87 -1.95 -6.34 -12.33
C ILE A 87 -2.09 -6.69 -13.82
N GLY A 88 -1.00 -7.15 -14.43
CA GLY A 88 -0.93 -7.31 -15.89
C GLY A 88 -1.12 -5.97 -16.61
N ASN A 89 -2.24 -5.84 -17.33
CA ASN A 89 -2.63 -4.60 -18.03
C ASN A 89 -3.64 -3.74 -17.26
N LEU A 90 -4.20 -4.23 -16.15
CA LEU A 90 -5.20 -3.50 -15.36
C LEU A 90 -4.50 -2.52 -14.41
N ARG A 91 -5.00 -1.28 -14.36
CA ARG A 91 -4.58 -0.24 -13.40
C ARG A 91 -5.66 -0.09 -12.35
N ILE A 92 -5.34 -0.47 -11.12
CA ILE A 92 -6.27 -0.38 -9.97
C ILE A 92 -5.73 0.71 -9.04
N SER A 93 -6.57 1.66 -8.64
CA SER A 93 -6.14 2.68 -7.68
C SER A 93 -5.73 2.01 -6.36
N THR A 94 -4.73 2.57 -5.69
CA THR A 94 -4.19 1.96 -4.46
C THR A 94 -5.26 1.84 -3.37
N LEU A 95 -6.20 2.79 -3.30
CA LEU A 95 -7.33 2.75 -2.37
C LEU A 95 -8.24 1.54 -2.64
N TRP A 96 -8.69 1.34 -3.88
CA TRP A 96 -9.56 0.22 -4.22
C TRP A 96 -8.86 -1.12 -4.03
N PHE A 97 -7.59 -1.23 -4.42
CA PHE A 97 -6.82 -2.45 -4.22
C PHE A 97 -6.74 -2.81 -2.74
N ASN A 98 -6.34 -1.86 -1.88
CA ASN A 98 -6.22 -2.13 -0.44
C ASN A 98 -7.58 -2.46 0.19
N MET A 99 -8.64 -1.76 -0.22
CA MET A 99 -10.01 -2.05 0.22
C MET A 99 -10.43 -3.49 -0.15
N MET A 100 -10.22 -3.90 -1.40
CA MET A 100 -10.53 -5.27 -1.85
C MET A 100 -9.75 -6.33 -1.07
N VAL A 101 -8.49 -6.06 -0.73
CA VAL A 101 -7.67 -6.98 0.09
C VAL A 101 -8.26 -7.14 1.49
N VAL A 102 -8.68 -6.05 2.14
CA VAL A 102 -9.34 -6.11 3.46
C VAL A 102 -10.64 -6.90 3.38
N TRP A 103 -11.47 -6.67 2.36
CA TRP A 103 -12.70 -7.43 2.15
C TRP A 103 -12.42 -8.92 1.88
N LEU A 104 -11.41 -9.23 1.08
CA LEU A 104 -11.00 -10.61 0.81
C LEU A 104 -10.55 -11.32 2.09
N MET A 105 -9.76 -10.65 2.95
CA MET A 105 -9.38 -11.21 4.24
C MET A 105 -10.59 -11.47 5.14
N ASN A 106 -11.57 -10.54 5.17
CA ASN A 106 -12.79 -10.73 5.94
C ASN A 106 -13.63 -11.91 5.44
N ILE A 107 -13.82 -12.04 4.13
CA ILE A 107 -14.54 -13.16 3.52
C ILE A 107 -13.81 -14.48 3.80
N LEU A 108 -12.49 -14.50 3.61
CA LEU A 108 -11.67 -15.68 3.88
C LEU A 108 -11.76 -16.11 5.35
N LEU A 109 -11.69 -15.15 6.28
CA LEU A 109 -11.83 -15.39 7.70
C LEU A 109 -13.23 -15.93 8.02
N PHE A 110 -14.29 -15.33 7.48
CA PHE A 110 -15.67 -15.78 7.63
C PHE A 110 -15.84 -17.24 7.15
N VAL A 111 -15.34 -17.57 5.96
CA VAL A 111 -15.37 -18.94 5.42
C VAL A 111 -14.60 -19.91 6.32
N THR A 112 -13.41 -19.51 6.79
CA THR A 112 -12.57 -20.33 7.68
C THR A 112 -13.29 -20.68 8.99
N LEU A 113 -13.98 -19.70 9.58
CA LEU A 113 -14.78 -19.87 10.80
C LEU A 113 -16.04 -20.69 10.54
N TYR A 114 -16.80 -20.36 9.50
CA TYR A 114 -18.08 -21.01 9.17
C TYR A 114 -17.93 -22.53 9.01
N PHE A 115 -16.90 -22.96 8.28
CA PHE A 115 -16.63 -24.39 8.06
C PHE A 115 -15.72 -25.01 9.12
N ASN A 116 -15.36 -24.27 10.18
CA ASN A 116 -14.42 -24.71 11.21
C ASN A 116 -13.10 -25.27 10.63
N LEU A 117 -12.58 -24.66 9.55
CA LEU A 117 -11.33 -25.11 8.89
C LEU A 117 -10.16 -25.15 9.88
N LEU A 118 -10.15 -24.24 10.85
CA LEU A 118 -9.14 -24.22 11.91
C LEU A 118 -9.15 -25.53 12.72
N LYS A 119 -10.34 -26.05 13.05
CA LYS A 119 -10.48 -27.33 13.77
C LYS A 119 -9.99 -28.50 12.92
N LEU A 120 -10.32 -28.50 11.62
CA LEU A 120 -9.80 -29.50 10.69
C LEU A 120 -8.27 -29.46 10.59
N PHE A 121 -7.70 -28.25 10.53
CA PHE A 121 -6.25 -28.04 10.48
C PHE A 121 -5.56 -28.53 11.77
N ILE A 122 -6.11 -28.22 12.95
CA ILE A 122 -5.59 -28.71 14.23
C ILE A 122 -5.67 -30.25 14.30
N ASN A 123 -6.80 -30.85 13.93
CA ASN A 123 -6.94 -32.31 13.91
C ASN A 123 -5.96 -32.97 12.93
N LEU A 124 -5.68 -32.33 11.79
CA LEU A 124 -4.68 -32.80 10.84
C LEU A 124 -3.26 -32.73 11.44
N LEU A 125 -2.93 -31.66 12.16
CA LEU A 125 -1.66 -31.52 12.87
C LEU A 125 -1.52 -32.54 14.00
N GLU A 126 -2.59 -32.83 14.75
CA GLU A 126 -2.58 -33.87 15.78
C GLU A 126 -2.35 -35.27 15.18
N ARG A 127 -2.94 -35.53 14.01
CA ARG A 127 -2.75 -36.79 13.28
C ARG A 127 -1.34 -36.94 12.69
N ILE A 128 -0.71 -35.84 12.32
CA ILE A 128 0.70 -35.80 11.94
C ILE A 128 1.49 -35.76 13.24
N ASN A 129 1.73 -36.93 13.85
CA ASN A 129 2.51 -37.07 15.09
C ASN A 129 3.76 -36.15 15.04
N ILE A 130 3.70 -35.01 15.72
CA ILE A 130 4.88 -34.17 15.98
C ILE A 130 5.47 -34.74 17.28
N PRO A 131 6.53 -35.57 17.23
CA PRO A 131 7.14 -36.07 18.45
C PRO A 131 7.63 -34.87 19.29
N GLY A 132 7.09 -34.73 20.51
CA GLY A 132 7.43 -33.66 21.45
C GLY A 132 6.37 -32.58 21.72
N LEU A 133 5.20 -32.64 21.05
CA LEU A 133 4.04 -31.76 21.34
C LEU A 133 2.83 -32.55 21.89
N GLY A 134 3.03 -33.82 22.21
CA GLY A 134 2.03 -34.66 22.87
C GLY A 134 1.91 -34.31 24.34
N SER A 135 0.71 -34.49 24.90
CA SER A 135 0.43 -34.46 26.33
C SER A 135 1.18 -35.61 27.02
N GLU A 136 2.50 -35.52 27.10
CA GLU A 136 3.22 -36.16 28.19
C GLU A 136 2.70 -35.45 29.42
N ARG A 137 1.79 -36.14 30.13
CA ARG A 137 1.35 -35.74 31.46
C ARG A 137 2.62 -35.33 32.19
N ILE A 138 2.75 -34.03 32.46
CA ILE A 138 3.66 -33.55 33.47
C ILE A 138 3.06 -34.11 34.76
N VAL A 139 3.37 -35.37 35.06
CA VAL A 139 3.01 -35.99 36.33
C VAL A 139 3.79 -35.19 37.36
N PRO A 140 3.11 -34.40 38.18
CA PRO A 140 3.82 -33.59 39.12
C PRO A 140 4.56 -34.50 40.11
N PRO A 141 5.74 -34.10 40.62
CA PRO A 141 6.65 -35.02 41.33
C PRO A 141 6.04 -35.76 42.53
N TRP A 142 4.96 -35.24 43.11
CA TRP A 142 4.25 -35.83 44.24
C TRP A 142 3.36 -37.04 43.91
N GLU A 143 3.03 -37.29 42.65
CA GLU A 143 2.26 -38.48 42.23
C GLU A 143 3.13 -39.74 42.06
N LEU A 144 4.46 -39.59 42.02
CA LEU A 144 5.42 -40.69 41.85
C LEU A 144 5.76 -41.41 43.16
N ILE A 145 5.19 -40.99 44.30
CA ILE A 145 5.50 -41.50 45.64
C ILE A 145 4.35 -42.36 46.19
N LYS A 146 3.70 -43.17 45.34
CA LYS A 146 2.73 -44.19 45.79
C LYS A 146 3.19 -45.58 45.41
#